data_AF-A0A7S4E1U4-F1
#
_entry.id   AF-A0A7S4E1U4-F1
#
_cell.length_a   1.000
_cell.length_b   1.000
_cell.length_c   1.000
_cell.angle_alpha   90.00
_cell.angle_beta   90.00
_cell.angle_gamma   90.00
#
_symmetry.space_group_name_H-M   'P 1'
#
loop_
_entity.id
_entity.type
_entity.pdbx_description
1 polymer ?
#
loop_
_entity_poly.entity_id
_entity_poly.type
_entity_poly.pdbx_seq_one_letter_code
_entity_poly.pdbx_strand_id
1 'polypeptide(L)'
;QGGGKRPGAIAIYYEPWHADVFELLDLRKNHGKEEMRARDLFYGLWIPDLFMKRVEKNGNWSLMCPDECPGLPDTYGEEFERLYEKYEREGKAKRTIKAQELWT
;
A
#
# COMPACT_ATOMS: atom_id res chain seq x y z
N GLN A 1 -27.68 9.43 -14.05
CA GLN A 1 -26.71 8.47 -14.62
C GLN A 1 -27.42 7.69 -15.73
N GLY A 2 -27.37 8.18 -16.97
CA GLY A 2 -28.25 7.72 -18.05
C GLY A 2 -27.69 6.56 -18.86
N GLY A 3 -28.39 5.44 -18.90
CA GLY A 3 -28.34 4.46 -20.00
C GLY A 3 -27.40 3.26 -19.87
N GLY A 4 -26.73 3.03 -18.73
CA GLY A 4 -26.00 1.77 -18.46
C GLY A 4 -24.82 1.44 -19.38
N LYS A 5 -24.43 2.34 -20.29
CA LYS A 5 -23.38 2.10 -21.29
C LYS A 5 -21.95 2.37 -20.81
N ARG A 6 -21.77 3.01 -19.65
CA ARG A 6 -20.44 3.21 -19.04
C ARG A 6 -20.51 2.79 -17.58
N PRO A 7 -19.73 1.78 -17.14
CA PRO A 7 -19.58 1.51 -15.72
C PRO A 7 -18.99 2.75 -15.03
N GLY A 8 -19.38 2.97 -13.77
CA GLY A 8 -18.79 4.03 -12.96
C GLY A 8 -17.28 3.81 -12.81
N ALA A 9 -16.50 4.88 -12.87
CA ALA A 9 -15.05 4.83 -12.69
C ALA A 9 -14.69 5.22 -11.26
N ILE A 10 -14.03 4.32 -10.53
CA ILE A 10 -13.56 4.53 -9.17
C ILE A 10 -12.07 4.19 -9.14
N ALA A 11 -11.27 5.09 -8.57
CA ALA A 11 -9.84 4.86 -8.32
C ALA A 11 -9.60 4.69 -6.82
N ILE A 12 -9.00 3.56 -6.45
CA ILE A 12 -8.59 3.25 -5.08
C ILE A 12 -7.12 3.64 -4.93
N TYR A 13 -6.83 4.46 -3.93
CA TYR A 13 -5.47 4.84 -3.56
C TYR A 13 -5.07 4.14 -2.27
N TYR A 14 -3.88 3.56 -2.27
CA TYR A 14 -3.33 2.84 -1.13
C TYR A 14 -1.87 3.22 -0.91
N GLU A 15 -1.45 3.29 0.35
CA GLU A 15 -0.05 3.51 0.67
C GLU A 15 0.71 2.18 0.76
N PRO A 16 1.98 2.12 0.30
CA PRO A 16 2.72 0.87 0.17
C PRO A 16 3.12 0.25 1.51
N TRP A 17 2.95 0.94 2.64
CA TRP A 17 3.17 0.36 3.97
C TRP A 17 2.01 -0.51 4.45
N HIS A 18 0.86 -0.50 3.79
CA HIS A 18 -0.28 -1.27 4.26
C HIS A 18 0.00 -2.79 4.20
N ALA A 19 -0.43 -3.53 5.24
CA ALA A 19 -0.27 -4.99 5.36
C ALA A 19 -0.71 -5.75 4.09
N ASP A 20 -1.87 -5.36 3.55
CA ASP A 20 -2.52 -6.00 2.40
C ASP A 20 -2.09 -5.45 1.01
N VAL A 21 -0.95 -4.75 0.92
CA VAL A 21 -0.53 -4.10 -0.34
C VAL A 21 -0.32 -5.10 -1.48
N PHE A 22 0.15 -6.32 -1.21
CA PHE A 22 0.37 -7.33 -2.25
C PHE A 22 -0.95 -7.87 -2.79
N GLU A 23 -1.89 -8.14 -1.89
CA GLU A 23 -3.25 -8.58 -2.20
C GLU A 23 -3.96 -7.52 -3.04
N LEU A 24 -3.77 -6.22 -2.73
CA LEU A 24 -4.30 -5.11 -3.52
C LEU A 24 -3.72 -5.07 -4.94
N LEU A 25 -2.42 -5.27 -5.10
CA LEU A 25 -1.77 -5.34 -6.43
C LEU A 25 -2.29 -6.52 -7.26
N ASP A 26 -2.75 -7.58 -6.62
CA ASP A 26 -3.33 -8.76 -7.26
C ASP A 26 -4.77 -8.56 -7.75
N LEU A 27 -5.53 -7.58 -7.22
CA LEU A 27 -6.96 -7.40 -7.51
C LEU A 27 -7.26 -7.14 -8.99
N ARG A 28 -6.30 -6.56 -9.73
CA ARG A 28 -6.42 -6.27 -11.16
C ARG A 28 -5.86 -7.36 -12.07
N LYS A 29 -5.20 -8.40 -11.53
CA LYS A 29 -4.63 -9.47 -12.36
C LYS A 29 -5.72 -10.26 -13.09
N ASN A 30 -5.46 -10.62 -14.34
CA ASN A 30 -6.43 -11.38 -15.15
C ASN A 30 -6.64 -12.81 -14.63
N HIS A 31 -5.58 -13.47 -14.16
CA HIS A 31 -5.62 -14.83 -13.63
C HIS A 31 -5.78 -14.83 -12.11
N GLY A 32 -6.42 -15.87 -11.56
CA GLY A 32 -6.65 -16.08 -10.12
C GLY A 32 -8.10 -16.46 -9.81
N LYS A 33 -8.44 -16.56 -8.52
CA LYS A 33 -9.81 -16.83 -8.07
C LYS A 33 -10.67 -15.58 -8.23
N GLU A 34 -11.87 -15.70 -8.81
CA GLU A 34 -12.75 -14.55 -9.11
C GLU A 34 -13.17 -13.78 -7.86
N GLU A 35 -13.39 -14.46 -6.74
CA GLU A 35 -13.73 -13.84 -5.46
C GLU A 35 -12.63 -12.94 -4.88
N MET A 36 -11.41 -13.03 -5.41
CA MET A 36 -10.26 -12.20 -5.02
C MET A 36 -9.95 -11.13 -6.08
N ARG A 37 -10.91 -10.73 -6.92
CA ARG A 37 -10.69 -9.82 -8.04
C ARG A 37 -11.70 -8.69 -8.05
N ALA A 38 -11.22 -7.50 -8.38
CA ALA A 38 -12.03 -6.30 -8.57
C ALA A 38 -11.47 -5.52 -9.77
N ARG A 39 -11.67 -6.09 -10.97
CA ARG A 39 -11.03 -5.64 -12.23
C ARG A 39 -11.63 -4.36 -12.81
N ASP A 40 -12.86 -4.04 -12.44
CA ASP A 40 -13.56 -2.84 -12.89
C ASP A 40 -13.11 -1.57 -12.13
N LEU A 41 -12.27 -1.73 -11.10
CA LEU A 41 -11.66 -0.62 -10.35
C LEU A 41 -10.30 -0.23 -10.92
N PHE A 42 -9.95 1.03 -10.73
CA PHE A 42 -8.60 1.54 -10.96
C PHE A 42 -7.84 1.58 -9.63
N TYR A 43 -6.53 1.36 -9.68
CA TYR A 43 -5.68 1.32 -8.50
C TYR A 43 -4.50 2.27 -8.69
N GLY A 44 -4.18 3.01 -7.63
CA GLY A 44 -3.01 3.86 -7.53
C GLY A 44 -2.30 3.62 -6.20
N LEU A 45 -0.97 3.72 -6.22
CA LEU A 45 -0.19 3.77 -4.99
C LEU A 45 0.10 5.23 -4.63
N TRP A 46 -0.15 5.57 -3.36
CA TRP A 46 0.26 6.82 -2.76
C TRP A 46 1.61 6.60 -2.07
N ILE A 47 2.69 6.94 -2.75
CA ILE A 47 4.04 6.49 -2.38
C ILE A 47 4.74 7.55 -1.51
N PRO A 48 5.10 7.25 -0.25
CA PRO A 48 5.93 8.14 0.54
C PRO A 48 7.38 8.10 0.07
N ASP A 49 8.08 9.24 0.17
CA ASP A 49 9.51 9.36 -0.20
C ASP A 49 10.38 8.30 0.51
N LEU A 50 10.03 7.95 1.76
CA LEU A 50 10.71 6.93 2.53
C LEU A 50 10.77 5.59 1.80
N PHE A 51 9.67 5.17 1.15
CA PHE A 51 9.63 3.91 0.43
C PHE A 51 10.68 3.91 -0.69
N MET A 52 10.73 4.98 -1.49
CA MET A 52 11.70 5.12 -2.57
C MET A 52 13.14 5.16 -2.06
N LYS A 53 13.41 5.90 -0.98
CA LYS A 53 14.73 5.92 -0.31
C LYS A 53 15.15 4.51 0.13
N ARG A 54 14.20 3.68 0.58
CA ARG A 54 14.49 2.29 1.00
C ARG A 54 14.66 1.33 -0.17
N VAL A 55 13.93 1.50 -1.27
CA VAL A 55 14.17 0.74 -2.52
C VAL A 55 15.58 0.98 -3.04
N GLU A 56 15.99 2.26 -3.13
CA GLU A 56 17.32 2.67 -3.61
C GLU A 56 18.44 2.08 -2.75
N LYS A 57 18.27 2.09 -1.42
CA LYS A 57 19.27 1.59 -0.46
C LYS A 57 19.20 0.08 -0.20
N ASN A 58 18.37 -0.66 -0.93
CA ASN A 58 18.08 -2.09 -0.65
C ASN A 58 17.70 -2.35 0.84
N GLY A 59 16.98 -1.39 1.40
CA GLY A 59 16.49 -1.38 2.77
C GLY A 59 15.32 -2.33 2.97
N ASN A 60 14.98 -2.53 4.24
CA ASN A 60 13.79 -3.28 4.61
C ASN A 60 12.56 -2.37 4.60
N TRP A 61 11.39 -2.93 4.32
CA TRP A 61 10.12 -2.24 4.38
C TRP A 61 9.16 -3.02 5.28
N SER A 62 8.65 -2.36 6.30
CA SER A 62 7.67 -2.89 7.23
C SER A 62 6.25 -2.62 6.75
N LEU A 63 5.48 -3.69 6.66
CA LEU A 63 4.05 -3.63 6.40
C LEU A 63 3.29 -3.57 7.72
N MET A 64 2.33 -2.66 7.83
CA MET A 64 1.66 -2.29 9.07
C MET A 64 0.13 -2.34 8.91
N CYS A 65 -0.55 -2.57 10.03
CA CYS A 65 -2.01 -2.47 10.13
C CYS A 65 -2.38 -1.06 10.60
N PRO A 66 -3.28 -0.33 9.92
CA PRO A 66 -3.66 1.03 10.29
C PRO A 66 -4.29 1.13 11.68
N ASP A 67 -4.96 0.08 12.16
CA ASP A 67 -5.52 0.02 13.52
C ASP A 67 -4.43 -0.03 14.60
N GLU A 68 -3.31 -0.71 14.33
CA GLU A 68 -2.19 -0.84 15.27
C GLU A 68 -1.18 0.31 15.15
N CYS A 69 -1.11 0.91 13.96
CA CYS A 69 -0.24 2.01 13.59
C CYS A 69 -1.06 3.22 13.08
N PRO A 70 -1.91 3.82 13.94
CA PRO A 70 -2.79 4.92 13.54
C PRO A 70 -2.01 6.18 13.19
N GLY A 71 -2.60 7.04 12.35
CA GLY A 71 -2.02 8.34 11.98
C GLY A 71 -0.97 8.30 10.87
N LEU A 72 -0.56 7.13 10.39
CA LEU A 72 0.26 7.04 9.17
C LEU A 72 -0.40 7.70 7.96
N PRO A 73 -1.71 7.47 7.65
CA PRO A 73 -2.36 8.12 6.51
C PRO A 73 -2.53 9.64 6.64
N ASP A 74 -2.49 10.16 7.88
CA ASP A 74 -2.74 11.56 8.18
C ASP A 74 -1.44 12.40 8.23
N THR A 75 -0.28 11.76 8.01
CA THR A 75 1.05 12.40 8.09
C THR A 75 1.82 12.23 6.79
N TYR A 76 2.77 13.12 6.54
CA TYR A 76 3.62 13.10 5.34
C TYR A 76 5.03 13.62 5.64
N GLY A 77 5.95 13.45 4.69
CA GLY A 77 7.34 13.93 4.81
C GLY A 77 8.04 13.41 6.07
N GLU A 78 8.76 14.30 6.77
CA GLU A 78 9.51 13.91 7.97
C GLU A 78 8.62 13.42 9.12
N GLU A 79 7.38 13.90 9.22
CA GLU A 79 6.47 13.46 10.28
C GLU A 79 6.06 12.00 10.07
N PHE A 80 5.70 11.66 8.83
CA PHE A 80 5.47 10.27 8.43
C PHE A 80 6.70 9.40 8.70
N GLU A 81 7.90 9.86 8.30
CA GLU A 81 9.15 9.09 8.51
C GLU A 81 9.39 8.80 10.00
N ARG A 82 9.26 9.81 10.86
CA ARG A 82 9.43 9.64 12.31
C ARG A 82 8.40 8.69 12.91
N LEU A 83 7.13 8.79 12.50
CA LEU A 83 6.05 7.95 13.00
C LEU A 83 6.20 6.50 12.55
N TYR A 84 6.50 6.29 11.27
CA TYR A 84 6.75 4.98 10.69
C TYR A 84 7.91 4.25 11.39
N GLU A 85 9.06 4.92 11.52
CA GLU A 85 10.22 4.32 12.20
C GLU A 85 9.98 4.09 13.70
N LYS A 86 9.14 4.91 14.34
CA LYS A 86 8.71 4.68 15.72
C LYS A 86 7.97 3.34 15.82
N TYR A 87 7.02 3.08 14.92
CA TYR A 87 6.29 1.80 14.92
C TYR A 87 7.17 0.60 14.57
N GLU A 88 8.20 0.78 13.73
CA GLU A 88 9.22 -0.26 13.54
C GLU A 88 9.99 -0.57 14.83
N ARG A 89 10.43 0.46 15.57
CA ARG A 89 11.14 0.29 16.85
C ARG A 89 10.25 -0.33 17.94
N GLU A 90 8.95 -0.05 17.91
CA GLU A 90 7.96 -0.65 18.80
C GLU A 90 7.58 -2.09 18.39
N GLY A 91 8.10 -2.60 17.28
CA GLY A 91 7.85 -3.96 16.83
C GLY A 91 6.44 -4.18 16.27
N LYS A 92 5.77 -3.12 15.80
CA LYS A 92 4.38 -3.19 15.29
C LYS A 92 4.24 -3.63 13.83
N ALA A 93 5.36 -3.93 13.17
CA ALA A 93 5.32 -4.45 11.81
C ALA A 93 4.64 -5.83 11.80
N LYS A 94 3.61 -6.00 10.94
CA LYS A 94 2.99 -7.31 10.69
C LYS A 94 3.93 -8.23 9.94
N ARG A 95 4.68 -7.65 9.00
CA ARG A 95 5.67 -8.33 8.18
C ARG A 95 6.73 -7.32 7.79
N THR A 96 8.00 -7.75 7.72
CA THR A 96 9.09 -6.93 7.19
C THR A 96 9.69 -7.65 5.99
N ILE A 97 9.75 -6.96 4.86
CA ILE A 97 10.23 -7.45 3.57
C ILE A 97 11.41 -6.62 3.09
N LYS A 98 12.02 -6.98 1.95
CA LYS A 98 12.88 -6.04 1.22
C LYS A 98 12.01 -5.03 0.47
N ALA A 99 12.39 -3.76 0.49
CA ALA A 99 11.64 -2.73 -0.25
C ALA A 99 11.58 -3.04 -1.76
N GLN A 100 12.65 -3.63 -2.31
CA GLN A 100 12.72 -4.07 -3.71
C GLN A 100 11.76 -5.23 -4.02
N GLU A 101 11.35 -6.03 -3.04
CA GLU A 101 10.38 -7.10 -3.21
C GLU A 101 8.99 -6.55 -3.54
N LEU A 102 8.58 -5.45 -2.91
CA LEU A 102 7.32 -4.76 -3.24
C LEU A 102 7.43 -3.93 -4.53
N TRP A 103 8.63 -3.53 -4.91
CA TRP A 103 8.88 -2.75 -6.13
C TRP A 103 8.74 -3.58 -7.42
N THR A 104 8.90 -4.90 -7.34
CA THR A 104 9.02 -5.81 -8.49
C THR A 104 7.69 -6.49 -8.83
#